data_AF-A0A838IBM6-F1
#
_entry.id   AF-A0A838IBM6-F1
#
_cell.length_a   1.000
_cell.length_b   1.000
_cell.length_c   1.000
_cell.angle_alpha   90.00
_cell.angle_beta   90.00
_cell.angle_gamma   90.00
#
_symmetry.space_group_name_H-M   'P 1'
#
loop_
_entity.id
_entity.type
_entity.pdbx_description
1 polymer ?
#
loop_
_entity_poly.entity_id
_entity_poly.type
_entity_poly.pdbx_seq_one_letter_code
_entity_poly.pdbx_strand_id
1 'polypeptide(L)' 'MSPLTLDRPARLAPGERCDADRGRGLTLEQRLGVALGAAQSGEPAECPVCRGPMGPVGSAARCGDCGSVLS' A
#
# COMPACT_ATOMS: atom_id res chain seq x y z
N MET A 1 15.93 16.60 -23.22
CA MET A 1 14.93 15.79 -22.49
C MET A 1 15.70 14.65 -21.83
N SER A 2 15.87 14.69 -20.51
CA SER A 2 16.59 13.64 -19.78
C SER A 2 15.64 12.48 -19.47
N PRO A 3 16.04 11.21 -19.67
CA PRO A 3 15.21 10.07 -19.31
C PRO A 3 15.04 10.01 -17.79
N LEU A 4 13.80 9.83 -17.32
CA LEU A 4 13.52 9.49 -15.92
C LEU A 4 13.95 8.04 -15.72
N THR A 5 15.17 7.84 -15.23
CA THR A 5 15.64 6.53 -14.77
C THR A 5 14.81 6.18 -13.54
N LEU A 6 14.00 5.12 -13.60
CA LEU A 6 13.33 4.58 -12.42
C LEU A 6 14.43 4.14 -11.45
N ASP A 7 14.63 4.89 -10.37
CA ASP A 7 15.58 4.55 -9.31
C ASP A 7 15.20 3.16 -8.80
N ARG A 8 16.12 2.20 -8.95
CA ARG A 8 15.86 0.80 -8.63
C ARG A 8 15.62 0.74 -7.12
N PRO A 9 14.44 0.28 -6.65
CA PRO A 9 14.18 0.23 -5.22
C PRO A 9 15.25 -0.63 -4.56
N ALA A 10 15.86 -0.10 -3.50
CA ALA A 10 16.82 -0.83 -2.69
C ALA A 10 16.16 -2.16 -2.29
N ARG A 11 16.73 -3.27 -2.79
CA ARG A 11 16.26 -4.60 -2.43
C ARG A 11 16.67 -4.83 -0.98
N LEU A 12 15.74 -5.27 -0.15
CA LEU A 12 16.06 -5.83 1.16
C LEU A 12 17.17 -6.88 0.98
N ALA A 13 18.27 -6.72 1.70
CA ALA A 13 19.36 -7.68 1.67
C ALA A 13 18.84 -9.03 2.19
N PRO A 14 19.34 -10.16 1.67
CA PRO A 14 19.01 -11.47 2.23
C PRO A 14 19.33 -11.50 3.73
N GLY A 15 18.31 -11.64 4.57
CA GLY A 15 18.46 -11.64 6.03
C GLY A 15 18.16 -10.31 6.73
N GLU A 16 17.83 -9.23 6.00
CA GLU A 16 17.22 -8.04 6.59
C GLU A 16 15.86 -8.43 7.17
N ARG A 17 15.79 -8.45 8.50
CA ARG A 17 14.53 -8.56 9.23
C ARG A 17 13.91 -7.18 9.25
N CYS A 18 12.86 -6.97 8.47
CA CYS A 18 11.87 -5.99 8.89
C CYS A 18 11.41 -6.46 10.26
N ASP A 19 11.56 -5.63 11.30
CA ASP A 19 10.95 -5.90 12.60
C ASP A 19 9.42 -5.95 12.38
N ALA A 20 8.93 -7.12 12.01
CA ALA A 20 7.53 -7.47 12.08
C ALA A 20 7.22 -7.41 13.56
N ASP A 21 6.61 -6.29 13.93
CA ASP A 21 6.14 -5.94 15.27
C ASP A 21 5.84 -7.21 16.06
N ARG A 22 6.70 -7.48 17.04
CA ARG A 22 6.73 -8.72 17.83
C ARG A 22 5.58 -8.68 18.84
N GLY A 23 4.35 -8.56 18.34
CA GLY A 23 3.16 -8.33 19.14
C GLY A 23 1.94 -7.96 18.28
N ARG A 24 1.28 -8.96 17.67
CA ARG A 24 -0.07 -8.84 17.07
C ARG A 24 -0.21 -7.82 15.91
N GLY A 25 0.83 -7.63 15.09
CA GLY A 25 0.67 -6.89 13.83
C GLY A 25 -0.16 -7.67 12.82
N LEU A 26 -1.07 -7.01 12.11
CA LEU A 26 -1.78 -7.60 10.97
C LEU A 26 -0.78 -8.05 9.89
N THR A 27 -1.02 -9.21 9.28
CA THR A 27 -0.26 -9.64 8.10
C THR A 27 -0.42 -8.63 6.97
N LEU A 28 0.47 -8.68 5.97
CA LEU A 28 0.37 -7.78 4.83
C LEU A 28 -0.98 -7.93 4.13
N GLU A 29 -1.42 -9.17 3.91
CA GLU A 29 -2.71 -9.51 3.32
C GLU A 29 -3.88 -8.95 4.15
N GLN A 30 -3.80 -9.06 5.48
CA GLN A 30 -4.82 -8.51 6.37
C GLN A 30 -4.85 -6.97 6.29
N ARG A 31 -3.69 -6.31 6.23
CA ARG A 31 -3.61 -4.85 6.08
C ARG A 31 -4.20 -4.38 4.75
N LEU A 32 -3.89 -5.10 3.66
CA LEU A 32 -4.48 -4.81 2.36
C LEU A 32 -6.00 -5.02 2.37
N GLY A 33 -6.48 -6.11 2.99
CA GLY A 33 -7.91 -6.40 3.11
C GLY A 33 -8.66 -5.33 3.89
N VAL A 34 -8.10 -4.84 5.01
CA VAL A 34 -8.69 -3.75 5.81
C VAL A 34 -8.77 -2.46 4.99
N ALA A 35 -7.69 -2.07 4.31
CA ALA A 35 -7.67 -0.85 3.51
C ALA A 35 -8.66 -0.92 2.33
N LEU A 36 -8.73 -2.06 1.65
CA LEU A 36 -9.67 -2.29 0.55
C LEU A 36 -11.13 -2.27 1.04
N GLY A 37 -11.40 -2.92 2.17
CA GLY A 37 -12.74 -2.94 2.79
C GLY A 37 -13.20 -1.54 3.21
N ALA A 38 -12.33 -0.78 3.90
CA ALA A 38 -12.62 0.60 4.30
C ALA A 38 -12.92 1.50 3.10
N ALA A 39 -12.09 1.43 2.05
CA ALA A 39 -12.30 2.21 0.83
C ALA A 39 -13.64 1.89 0.15
N GLN A 40 -14.05 0.61 0.14
CA GLN A 40 -15.33 0.18 -0.43
C GLN A 40 -16.54 0.55 0.44
N SER A 41 -16.39 0.60 1.76
CA SER A 41 -17.46 1.03 2.66
C SER A 41 -17.62 2.56 2.74
N GLY A 42 -16.79 3.33 2.03
CA GLY A 42 -16.77 4.79 2.11
C GLY A 42 -16.10 5.32 3.39
N GLU A 43 -15.44 4.44 4.15
CA GLU A 43 -14.63 4.82 5.30
C GLU A 43 -13.28 5.35 4.81
N PRO A 44 -12.62 6.22 5.60
CA PRO A 44 -11.30 6.72 5.25
C PRO A 44 -10.29 5.56 5.15
N ALA A 45 -9.68 5.41 3.98
CA ALA A 45 -8.65 4.41 3.71
C ALA A 45 -7.35 5.08 3.26
N GLU A 46 -6.23 4.59 3.76
CA GLU A 46 -4.89 5.08 3.42
C GLU A 46 -4.15 4.11 2.52
N CYS A 47 -3.37 4.65 1.60
CA CYS A 47 -2.53 3.87 0.71
C CYS A 47 -1.39 3.21 1.50
N PRO A 48 -1.22 1.88 1.44
CA PRO A 48 -0.16 1.20 2.16
C PRO A 48 1.25 1.56 1.65
N VAL A 49 1.35 2.19 0.47
CA VAL A 49 2.62 2.59 -0.16
C VAL A 49 3.05 4.00 0.27
N CYS A 50 2.17 4.99 0.10
CA CYS A 50 2.51 6.41 0.31
C CYS A 50 1.73 7.08 1.45
N ARG A 51 0.82 6.37 2.11
CA ARG A 51 -0.14 6.88 3.11
C ARG A 51 -1.10 7.96 2.61
N GLY A 52 -1.16 8.17 1.30
CA GLY A 52 -2.14 9.05 0.65
C GLY A 52 -3.57 8.51 0.71
N PRO A 53 -4.60 9.34 0.50
CA PRO A 53 -5.98 8.90 0.54
C PRO A 53 -6.29 7.91 -0.59
N MET A 54 -7.06 6.88 -0.26
CA MET A 54 -7.63 5.93 -1.20
C MET A 54 -9.14 6.13 -1.34
N GLY A 55 -9.62 6.04 -2.58
CA GLY A 55 -11.05 6.05 -2.91
C GLY A 55 -11.45 4.80 -3.69
N PRO A 56 -12.74 4.43 -3.68
CA PRO A 56 -13.25 3.29 -4.43
C PRO A 56 -13.24 3.56 -5.93
N VAL A 57 -12.92 2.53 -6.72
CA VAL A 57 -12.99 2.52 -8.19
C VAL A 57 -13.52 1.15 -8.63
N GLY A 58 -14.83 1.05 -8.88
CA GLY A 58 -15.48 -0.23 -9.17
C GLY A 58 -15.40 -1.17 -7.97
N SER A 59 -14.86 -2.38 -8.15
CA SER A 59 -14.58 -3.34 -7.07
C SER A 59 -13.18 -3.17 -6.45
N ALA A 60 -12.42 -2.16 -6.88
CA ALA A 60 -11.07 -1.88 -6.43
C ALA A 60 -11.03 -0.58 -5.60
N ALA A 61 -9.87 -0.28 -5.03
CA ALA A 61 -9.55 1.00 -4.41
C ALA A 61 -8.31 1.60 -5.07
N ARG A 62 -8.31 2.89 -5.38
CA ARG A 62 -7.19 3.60 -6.00
C ARG A 62 -6.71 4.74 -5.12
N CYS A 63 -5.39 4.86 -4.96
CA CYS A 63 -4.78 6.00 -4.30
C CYS A 63 -4.75 7.22 -5.23
N GLY A 64 -5.18 8.38 -4.73
CA GLY A 64 -5.14 9.64 -5.46
C GLY A 64 -3.72 10.17 -5.72
N ASP A 65 -2.78 9.88 -4.82
CA ASP A 65 -1.45 10.48 -4.84
C ASP A 65 -0.46 9.68 -5.69
N CYS A 66 -0.31 8.38 -5.42
CA CYS A 66 0.67 7.53 -6.10
C CYS A 66 0.06 6.65 -7.19
N GLY A 67 -1.27 6.65 -7.32
CA GLY A 67 -1.99 5.86 -8.34
C GLY A 67 -2.04 4.36 -8.08
N SER A 68 -1.51 3.85 -6.96
CA SER A 68 -1.61 2.42 -6.61
C SER A 68 -3.06 1.95 -6.55
N VAL A 69 -3.29 0.72 -6.99
CA VAL A 69 -4.60 0.07 -7.00
C VAL A 69 -4.56 -1.16 -6.11
N LEU A 70 -5.58 -1.30 -5.25
CA LEU A 70 -5.89 -2.51 -4.48
C LEU A 70 -7.15 -3.15 -5.06
N SER A 71 -7.12 -4.44 -5.36
CA SER A 71 -8.22 -5.20 -5.97
C SER A 71 -8.32 -6.59 -5.38
#